data_AF-A0A917HQ52-F1
#
_entry.id   AF-A0A917HQ52-F1
#
_cell.length_a   1.000
_cell.length_b   1.000
_cell.length_c   1.000
_cell.angle_alpha   90.00
_cell.angle_beta   90.00
_cell.angle_gamma   90.00
#
_symmetry.space_group_name_H-M   'P 1'
#
loop_
_entity.id
_entity.type
_entity.pdbx_description
1 polymer ?
#
loop_
_entity_poly.entity_id
_entity_poly.type
_entity_poly.pdbx_seq_one_letter_code
_entity_poly.pdbx_strand_id
1 'polypeptide(L)'
;MGVRHAREYVDILKELTEAVSAIGDSYTFFEMEEEEWAALGEEDRREVMEALADDVFFGLGEQPVIAVGSGEITYHPKHHVIEVSQGDNVTRMVRLI
;
A
#
# COMPACT_ATOMS: atom_id res chain seq x y z
N MET A 1 17.44 2.96 4.03
CA MET A 1 17.22 2.36 5.38
C MET A 1 15.71 2.16 5.48
N GLY A 2 15.23 0.92 5.49
CA GLY A 2 13.80 0.63 5.36
C GLY A 2 12.97 0.80 6.65
N VAL A 3 11.65 0.63 6.51
CA VAL A 3 10.68 0.64 7.62
C VAL A 3 11.04 -0.40 8.67
N ARG A 4 11.10 0.02 9.95
CA ARG A 4 11.41 -0.88 11.07
C ARG A 4 10.18 -1.69 11.47
N HIS A 5 10.28 -2.99 11.30
CA HIS A 5 9.23 -3.95 11.64
C HIS A 5 9.79 -5.04 12.58
N ALA A 6 8.93 -5.60 13.44
CA ALA A 6 9.27 -6.68 14.36
C ALA A 6 8.52 -7.99 14.06
N ARG A 7 7.56 -7.96 13.12
CA ARG A 7 6.81 -9.13 12.63
C ARG A 7 7.32 -9.56 11.25
N GLU A 8 6.82 -10.69 10.76
CA GLU A 8 7.17 -11.21 9.44
C GLU A 8 6.78 -10.21 8.34
N TYR A 9 7.76 -9.86 7.50
CA TYR A 9 7.57 -8.91 6.41
C TYR A 9 6.42 -9.33 5.48
N VAL A 10 6.32 -10.62 5.19
CA VAL A 10 5.27 -11.19 4.32
C VAL A 10 3.87 -10.94 4.87
N ASP A 11 3.68 -11.00 6.19
CA ASP A 11 2.38 -10.74 6.79
C ASP A 11 2.01 -9.25 6.68
N ILE A 12 2.97 -8.36 6.96
CA ILE A 12 2.80 -6.90 6.83
C ILE A 12 2.48 -6.53 5.38
N LEU A 13 3.26 -7.09 4.45
CA LEU A 13 3.09 -6.85 3.03
C LEU A 13 1.70 -7.31 2.59
N LYS A 14 1.26 -8.49 3.00
CA LYS A 14 -0.08 -9.00 2.70
C LYS A 14 -1.20 -8.10 3.24
N GLU A 15 -1.08 -7.64 4.49
CA GLU A 15 -2.06 -6.70 5.07
C GLU A 15 -2.06 -5.35 4.33
N LEU A 16 -0.87 -4.88 3.92
CA LEU A 16 -0.73 -3.64 3.14
C LEU A 16 -1.32 -3.81 1.74
N THR A 17 -1.04 -4.92 1.06
CA THR A 17 -1.63 -5.30 -0.23
C THR A 17 -3.15 -5.29 -0.15
N GLU A 18 -3.74 -5.89 0.89
CA GLU A 18 -5.19 -5.85 1.10
C GLU A 18 -5.71 -4.42 1.33
N ALA A 19 -4.95 -3.59 2.06
CA ALA A 19 -5.31 -2.21 2.33
C ALA A 19 -5.29 -1.33 1.07
N VAL A 20 -4.24 -1.44 0.26
CA VAL A 20 -4.11 -0.68 -1.00
C VAL A 20 -5.07 -1.21 -2.06
N SER A 21 -5.31 -2.52 -2.11
CA SER A 21 -6.32 -3.11 -3.01
C SER A 21 -7.75 -2.65 -2.69
N ALA A 22 -8.00 -2.18 -1.45
CA ALA A 22 -9.29 -1.59 -1.08
C ALA A 22 -9.47 -0.17 -1.65
N ILE A 23 -8.38 0.50 -2.02
CA ILE A 23 -8.40 1.77 -2.74
C ILE A 23 -8.73 1.45 -4.20
N GLY A 24 -9.93 1.82 -4.63
CA GLY A 24 -10.45 1.45 -5.96
C GLY A 24 -9.60 1.95 -7.13
N ASP A 25 -8.82 3.02 -6.95
CA ASP A 25 -7.94 3.64 -7.94
C ASP A 25 -6.45 3.48 -7.58
N SER A 26 -6.09 2.49 -6.77
CA SER A 26 -4.68 2.20 -6.44
C SER A 26 -3.80 1.92 -7.66
N TYR A 27 -4.37 1.37 -8.73
CA TYR A 27 -3.66 1.09 -9.98
C TYR A 27 -3.09 2.35 -10.65
N THR A 28 -3.62 3.55 -10.37
CA THR A 28 -3.10 4.80 -10.95
C THR A 28 -1.71 5.16 -10.42
N PHE A 29 -1.25 4.53 -9.33
CA PHE A 29 0.12 4.69 -8.83
C PHE A 29 1.18 4.27 -9.87
N PHE A 30 0.85 3.29 -10.70
CA PHE A 30 1.70 2.86 -11.81
C PHE A 30 1.44 3.63 -13.11
N GLU A 31 0.72 4.75 -13.05
CA GLU A 31 0.25 5.50 -14.22
C GLU A 31 -0.55 4.60 -15.20
N MET A 32 -1.19 3.56 -14.66
CA MET A 32 -1.99 2.61 -15.42
C MET A 32 -3.43 3.11 -15.58
N GLU A 33 -3.99 2.97 -16.78
CA GLU A 33 -5.37 3.35 -17.05
C GLU A 33 -6.36 2.31 -16.49
N GLU A 34 -7.61 2.73 -16.23
CA GLU A 34 -8.65 1.81 -15.75
C GLU A 34 -8.91 0.67 -16.76
N GLU A 35 -8.80 0.94 -18.06
CA GLU A 35 -8.98 -0.06 -19.11
C GLU A 35 -7.88 -1.13 -19.09
N GLU A 36 -6.64 -0.74 -18.80
CA GLU A 36 -5.51 -1.67 -18.66
C GLU A 36 -5.68 -2.52 -17.40
N TRP A 37 -6.04 -1.88 -16.28
CA TRP A 37 -6.37 -2.58 -15.04
C TRP A 37 -7.56 -3.55 -15.20
N ALA A 38 -8.60 -3.11 -15.92
CA ALA A 38 -9.78 -3.91 -16.22
C ALA A 38 -9.46 -5.12 -17.10
N ALA A 39 -8.47 -4.99 -18.00
CA ALA A 39 -7.99 -6.06 -18.85
C ALA A 39 -7.16 -7.12 -18.11
N LEU A 40 -6.57 -6.79 -16.96
CA LEU A 40 -5.85 -7.74 -16.12
C LEU A 40 -6.81 -8.73 -15.45
N GLY A 41 -6.38 -10.00 -15.38
CA GLY A 41 -7.08 -11.04 -14.61
C GLY A 41 -6.95 -10.82 -13.10
N GLU A 42 -7.75 -11.53 -12.31
CA GLU A 42 -7.68 -11.43 -10.84
C GLU A 42 -6.30 -11.84 -10.27
N GLU A 43 -5.61 -12.76 -10.94
CA GLU A 43 -4.25 -13.18 -10.57
C GLU A 43 -3.23 -12.07 -10.86
N ASP A 44 -3.22 -11.53 -12.08
CA ASP A 44 -2.30 -10.45 -12.47
C ASP A 44 -2.50 -9.19 -11.60
N ARG A 45 -3.76 -8.83 -11.32
CA ARG A 45 -4.11 -7.71 -10.43
C ARG A 45 -3.51 -7.90 -9.04
N ARG A 46 -3.52 -9.14 -8.53
CA ARG A 46 -2.94 -9.45 -7.23
C ARG A 46 -1.42 -9.27 -7.25
N GLU A 47 -0.75 -9.77 -8.28
CA GLU A 47 0.70 -9.60 -8.42
C GLU A 47 1.08 -8.11 -8.51
N VAL A 48 0.32 -7.32 -9.28
CA VAL A 48 0.51 -5.86 -9.37
C VAL A 48 0.32 -5.19 -8.01
N MET A 49 -0.70 -5.58 -7.25
CA MET A 49 -0.95 -5.01 -5.91
C MET A 49 0.12 -5.41 -4.89
N GLU A 50 0.65 -6.64 -4.98
CA GLU A 50 1.77 -7.09 -4.14
C GLU A 50 3.04 -6.29 -4.46
N ALA A 51 3.34 -6.06 -5.74
CA ALA A 51 4.44 -5.22 -6.16
C ALA A 51 4.27 -3.76 -5.69
N LEU A 52 3.05 -3.21 -5.79
CA LEU A 52 2.73 -1.87 -5.29
C LEU A 52 2.98 -1.74 -3.80
N ALA A 53 2.51 -2.71 -3.02
CA ALA A 53 2.69 -2.72 -1.58
C ALA A 53 4.18 -2.80 -1.21
N ASP A 54 4.99 -3.54 -1.97
CA ASP A 54 6.44 -3.68 -1.75
C ASP A 54 7.15 -2.34 -2.02
N ASP A 55 6.84 -1.70 -3.16
CA ASP A 55 7.37 -0.40 -3.55
C ASP A 55 6.97 0.70 -2.55
N VAL A 56 5.69 0.74 -2.15
CA VAL A 56 5.19 1.67 -1.13
C VAL A 56 5.91 1.42 0.20
N PHE A 57 6.02 0.17 0.65
CA PHE A 57 6.70 -0.15 1.91
C PHE A 57 8.17 0.28 1.90
N PHE A 58 8.87 0.02 0.79
CA PHE A 58 10.25 0.43 0.64
C PHE A 58 10.38 1.96 0.62
N GLY A 59 9.52 2.63 -0.16
CA GLY A 59 9.43 4.09 -0.24
C GLY A 59 9.12 4.74 1.10
N LEU A 60 8.26 4.13 1.92
CA LEU A 60 7.92 4.59 3.27
C LEU A 60 9.13 4.65 4.22
N GLY A 61 10.18 3.89 3.91
CA GLY A 61 11.46 3.94 4.62
C GLY A 61 12.23 5.26 4.39
N GLU A 62 12.02 5.91 3.24
CA GLU A 62 12.65 7.18 2.89
C GLU A 62 11.69 8.37 3.05
N GLN A 63 10.45 8.23 2.58
CA GLN A 63 9.39 9.22 2.67
C GLN A 63 8.23 8.69 3.50
N PRO A 64 7.93 9.26 4.68
CA PRO A 64 6.92 8.72 5.57
C PRO A 64 5.47 8.86 5.05
N VAL A 65 5.25 9.50 3.91
CA VAL A 65 3.92 9.71 3.32
C VAL A 65 4.03 9.45 1.81
N ILE A 66 3.16 8.57 1.29
CA ILE A 66 3.07 8.23 -0.13
C ILE A 66 1.60 8.28 -0.54
N ALA A 67 1.29 9.01 -1.62
CA ALA A 67 -0.04 9.02 -2.22
C ALA A 67 -0.19 7.89 -3.25
N VAL A 68 -1.30 7.15 -3.19
CA VAL A 68 -1.66 6.05 -4.08
C VAL A 68 -3.10 6.26 -4.53
N GLY A 69 -3.30 6.69 -5.78
CA GLY A 69 -4.61 7.07 -6.30
C GLY A 69 -5.28 8.15 -5.46
N SER A 70 -6.49 7.87 -4.99
CA SER A 70 -7.26 8.72 -4.07
C SER A 70 -6.91 8.52 -2.59
N GLY A 71 -5.99 7.59 -2.31
CA GLY A 71 -5.53 7.28 -0.96
C GLY A 71 -4.17 7.86 -0.62
N GLU A 72 -3.91 7.98 0.67
CA GLU A 72 -2.64 8.38 1.24
C GLU A 72 -2.20 7.33 2.28
N ILE A 73 -0.98 6.85 2.10
CA ILE A 73 -0.32 5.91 3.02
C ILE A 73 0.70 6.68 3.86
N THR A 74 0.49 6.72 5.16
CA THR A 74 1.35 7.41 6.12
C THR A 74 2.00 6.42 7.07
N TYR A 75 3.33 6.40 7.09
CA TYR A 75 4.12 5.63 8.03
C TYR A 75 4.40 6.43 9.30
N HIS A 76 3.96 5.88 10.43
CA HIS A 76 4.18 6.41 11.77
C HIS A 76 5.29 5.63 12.49
N PRO A 77 6.57 6.01 12.37
CA PRO A 77 7.68 5.29 13.00
C PRO A 77 7.62 5.29 14.54
N LYS A 78 6.97 6.28 15.16
CA LYS A 78 6.78 6.35 16.61
C LYS A 78 5.80 5.30 17.14
N HIS A 79 4.81 4.93 16.34
CA HIS A 79 3.75 4.00 16.71
C HIS A 79 3.94 2.62 16.08
N HIS A 80 4.91 2.47 15.17
CA HIS A 80 5.11 1.27 14.37
C HIS A 80 3.84 0.87 13.61
N VAL A 81 3.19 1.85 12.99
CA VAL A 81 1.94 1.66 12.23
C VAL A 81 2.07 2.34 10.87
N ILE A 82 1.52 1.69 9.85
CA ILE A 82 1.25 2.30 8.55
C ILE A 82 -0.25 2.56 8.49
N GLU A 83 -0.61 3.82 8.35
CA GLU A 83 -1.98 4.28 8.16
C GLU A 83 -2.28 4.34 6.65
N VAL A 84 -3.42 3.80 6.24
CA VAL A 84 -3.93 3.91 4.88
C VAL A 84 -5.25 4.66 4.97
N SER A 85 -5.28 5.84 4.36
CA SER A 85 -6.42 6.73 4.34
C SER A 85 -6.88 6.95 2.91
N GLN A 86 -8.16 7.26 2.73
CA GLN A 86 -8.77 7.66 1.46
C GLN A 86 -9.57 8.94 1.71
N GLY A 87 -9.05 10.07 1.23
CA GLY A 87 -9.55 11.39 1.61
C GLY A 87 -9.48 11.59 3.14
N ASP A 88 -10.61 11.97 3.76
CA ASP A 88 -10.70 12.17 5.22
C ASP A 88 -10.94 10.87 6.02
N ASN A 89 -11.11 9.72 5.36
CA ASN A 89 -11.43 8.46 6.04
C ASN A 89 -10.22 7.54 6.13
N VAL A 90 -9.88 7.09 7.34
CA VAL A 90 -8.89 6.02 7.51
C VAL A 90 -9.53 4.68 7.16
N THR A 91 -9.06 4.09 6.05
CA THR A 91 -9.57 2.82 5.53
C THR A 91 -8.97 1.64 6.28
N ARG A 92 -7.67 1.70 6.60
CA ARG A 92 -6.95 0.61 7.26
C ARG A 92 -5.75 1.12 8.06
N MET A 93 -5.38 0.38 9.11
CA MET A 93 -4.12 0.57 9.83
C MET A 93 -3.39 -0.77 9.90
N VAL A 94 -2.15 -0.80 9.41
CA VAL A 94 -1.27 -1.98 9.42
C VAL A 94 -0.26 -1.82 10.55
N ARG A 95 -0.24 -2.75 11.50
CA ARG A 95 0.70 -2.72 12.63
C ARG A 95 1.97 -3.49 12.29
N LEU A 96 3.11 -2.93 12.64
CA LEU A 96 4.43 -3.50 12.33
C LEU A 96 5.06 -4.26 13.51
N ILE A 97 4.37 -4.32 14.65
CA ILE A 97 4.78 -4.96 15.90
C ILE A 97 3.70 -5.90 16.42
#